data_AF-A0A353LVF1-F1
#
_entry.id   AF-A0A353LVF1-F1
#
_cell.length_a   1.000
_cell.length_b   1.000
_cell.length_c   1.000
_cell.angle_alpha   90.00
_cell.angle_beta   90.00
_cell.angle_gamma   90.00
#
_symmetry.space_group_name_H-M   'P 1'
#
loop_
_entity.id
_entity.type
_entity.pdbx_description
1 polymer ?
#
loop_
_entity_poly.entity_id
_entity_poly.type
_entity_poly.pdbx_seq_one_letter_code
_entity_poly.pdbx_strand_id
1 'polypeptide(L)' 'MYSDAFWGSIFLLPNILGFLLFIFGPVVASFILSFTRWDLLTPMEWIGVANYSDLFSDQTFWKVFWNTI' A
#
# COMPACT_ATOMS: atom_id res chain seq x y z
N MET A 1 -10.64 12.62 -36.96
CA MET A 1 -10.23 11.23 -36.66
C MET A 1 -9.60 11.02 -35.27
N TYR A 2 -9.66 11.96 -34.31
CA TYR A 2 -9.26 11.69 -32.90
C TYR A 2 -10.08 12.51 -31.86
N SER A 3 -11.36 12.74 -32.10
CA SER A 3 -12.21 13.50 -31.14
C SER A 3 -12.79 12.60 -30.03
N ASP A 4 -12.86 11.30 -30.23
CA ASP A 4 -13.62 10.41 -29.34
C ASP A 4 -12.79 9.96 -28.13
N ALA A 5 -11.47 9.89 -28.29
CA ALA A 5 -10.55 9.53 -27.20
C ALA A 5 -10.55 10.58 -26.06
N PHE A 6 -10.74 11.85 -26.39
CA PHE A 6 -10.86 12.93 -25.40
C PHE A 6 -12.10 12.75 -24.53
N TRP A 7 -13.26 12.55 -25.16
CA TRP A 7 -14.52 12.32 -24.44
C TRP A 7 -14.50 11.01 -23.66
N GLY A 8 -13.98 9.93 -24.25
CA GLY A 8 -13.79 8.66 -23.55
C GLY A 8 -12.93 8.81 -22.29
N SER A 9 -11.86 9.60 -22.36
CA SER A 9 -11.00 9.88 -21.21
C SER A 9 -11.75 10.64 -20.12
N ILE A 10 -12.56 11.65 -20.48
CA ILE A 10 -13.39 12.40 -19.51
C ILE A 10 -14.37 11.50 -18.76
N PHE A 11 -15.00 10.54 -19.46
CA PHE A 11 -15.91 9.60 -18.80
C PHE A 11 -15.19 8.59 -17.89
N LEU A 12 -13.94 8.24 -18.20
CA LEU A 12 -13.13 7.35 -17.37
C LEU A 12 -12.50 8.06 -16.16
N LEU A 13 -12.18 9.35 -16.28
CA LEU A 13 -11.53 10.15 -15.24
C LEU A 13 -12.17 10.01 -13.85
N PRO A 14 -13.49 10.11 -13.64
CA PRO A 14 -14.05 10.01 -12.29
C PRO A 14 -13.82 8.63 -11.65
N ASN A 15 -13.89 7.55 -12.44
CA ASN A 15 -13.60 6.20 -11.95
C ASN A 15 -12.11 6.04 -11.61
N ILE A 16 -11.22 6.53 -12.48
CA ILE A 16 -9.78 6.47 -12.26
C ILE A 16 -9.40 7.28 -11.02
N LEU A 17 -9.94 8.50 -10.87
CA LEU A 17 -9.71 9.33 -9.69
C LEU A 17 -10.23 8.66 -8.42
N GLY A 18 -11.42 8.07 -8.47
CA GLY A 18 -11.96 7.31 -7.35
C GLY A 18 -11.05 6.13 -6.95
N PHE A 19 -10.62 5.34 -7.94
CA PHE A 19 -9.67 4.25 -7.72
C PHE A 19 -8.34 4.76 -7.11
N LEU A 20 -7.77 5.83 -7.67
CA LEU A 20 -6.49 6.36 -7.21
C LEU A 20 -6.56 6.90 -5.79
N LEU A 21 -7.63 7.60 -5.43
CA LEU A 21 -7.76 8.23 -4.12
C LEU A 21 -8.15 7.25 -3.02
N PHE A 22 -9.07 6.32 -3.31
CA PHE A 22 -9.69 5.49 -2.27
C PHE A 22 -9.18 4.05 -2.22
N ILE A 23 -8.53 3.56 -3.27
CA ILE A 23 -7.96 2.21 -3.30
C ILE A 23 -6.44 2.31 -3.33
N PHE A 24 -5.91 2.94 -4.37
CA PHE A 24 -4.47 3.01 -4.57
C PHE A 24 -3.80 3.89 -3.50
N GLY A 25 -4.41 5.01 -3.14
CA GLY A 25 -3.91 5.93 -2.11
C GLY A 25 -3.64 5.23 -0.78
N PRO A 26 -4.63 4.56 -0.16
CA PRO A 26 -4.41 3.78 1.06
C PRO A 26 -3.38 2.66 0.90
N VAL A 27 -3.35 1.96 -0.24
CA VAL A 27 -2.33 0.93 -0.49
C VAL A 27 -0.92 1.51 -0.49
N VAL A 28 -0.71 2.64 -1.16
CA VAL A 28 0.59 3.34 -1.17
C VAL A 28 0.92 3.85 0.23
N ALA A 29 -0.05 4.40 0.96
CA ALA A 29 0.16 4.85 2.33
C ALA A 29 0.58 3.67 3.24
N SER A 30 -0.12 2.54 3.20
CA SER A 30 0.26 1.33 3.94
C SER A 30 1.62 0.80 3.53
N PHE A 31 1.96 0.87 2.25
CA PHE A 31 3.28 0.50 1.75
C PHE A 31 4.38 1.43 2.26
N ILE A 32 4.14 2.75 2.36
CA ILE A 32 5.11 3.67 2.96
C ILE A 32 5.25 3.39 4.46
N LEU A 33 4.13 3.19 5.14
CA LEU A 33 4.09 2.92 6.58
C LEU A 33 4.81 1.63 6.97
N SER A 34 4.87 0.62 6.10
CA SER A 34 5.61 -0.61 6.41
C SER A 34 7.13 -0.41 6.53
N PHE A 35 7.67 0.71 6.02
CA PHE A 35 9.06 1.13 6.24
C PHE A 35 9.24 2.02 7.48
N THR A 36 8.17 2.25 8.22
CA THR A 36 8.16 3.04 9.45
C THR A 36 7.85 2.18 10.67
N ARG A 37 8.39 2.55 11.82
CA ARG A 37 7.95 2.07 13.12
C ARG A 37 6.88 3.03 13.60
N TRP A 38 5.65 2.56 13.66
CA TRP A 38 4.53 3.37 14.12
C TRP A 38 3.46 2.50 14.76
N ASP A 39 3.10 2.84 16.00
CA ASP A 39 2.11 2.13 16.83
C ASP A 39 0.89 3.00 17.17
N LEU A 40 0.69 4.11 16.44
CA LEU A 40 -0.35 5.14 16.65
C LEU A 40 -0.21 5.98 17.93
N LEU A 41 0.57 5.52 18.91
CA LEU A 41 0.77 6.20 20.20
C LEU A 41 2.06 7.02 20.22
N THR A 42 3.07 6.54 19.51
CA THR A 42 4.38 7.17 19.38
C THR A 42 4.52 7.91 18.05
N PRO A 43 5.42 8.90 17.96
CA PRO A 43 5.76 9.53 16.68
C PRO A 43 6.24 8.48 15.67
N MET A 44 5.91 8.70 14.40
CA MET A 44 6.32 7.82 13.32
C MET A 44 7.83 7.95 13.07
N GLU A 45 8.54 6.83 13.12
CA GLU A 45 9.99 6.78 12.87
C GLU A 45 10.29 6.01 11.58
N TRP A 46 11.04 6.62 10.66
CA TRP A 46 11.48 5.93 9.44
C TRP A 46 12.65 4.98 9.76
N ILE A 47 12.43 3.68 9.59
CA ILE A 47 13.42 2.63 9.89
C ILE A 47 13.84 1.82 8.66
N GLY A 48 13.40 2.24 7.47
CA GLY A 48 13.70 1.55 6.22
C GLY A 48 13.16 0.12 6.23
N VAL A 49 14.01 -0.84 5.90
CA VAL A 49 13.60 -2.26 5.75
C VAL A 49 13.65 -3.06 7.05
N ALA A 50 13.95 -2.44 8.19
CA ALA A 50 14.17 -3.15 9.46
C ALA A 50 12.97 -4.03 9.87
N ASN A 51 11.73 -3.54 9.70
CA ASN A 51 10.52 -4.33 9.96
C ASN A 51 10.50 -5.66 9.19
N TYR A 52 10.96 -5.66 7.95
CA TYR A 52 11.02 -6.86 7.13
C TYR A 52 12.12 -7.81 7.59
N SER A 53 13.31 -7.29 7.89
CA SER A 53 14.42 -8.10 8.43
C SER A 53 14.03 -8.80 9.74
N ASP A 54 13.34 -8.10 10.63
CA ASP A 54 12.82 -8.64 11.89
C ASP A 54 11.78 -9.74 11.62
N LEU A 55 10.82 -9.48 10.73
CA LEU A 55 9.77 -10.43 10.35
C LEU A 55 10.32 -11.72 9.72
N PHE A 56 11.28 -11.60 8.80
CA PHE A 56 11.89 -12.77 8.15
C PHE A 56 12.73 -13.62 9.11
N SER A 57 13.23 -13.01 10.19
CA SER A 57 13.97 -13.71 11.24
C SER A 57 13.05 -14.34 12.32
N ASP A 58 11.76 -14.02 12.31
CA ASP A 58 10.79 -14.52 13.29
C ASP A 58 10.29 -15.92 12.92
N GLN A 59 10.62 -16.90 13.76
CA GLN A 59 10.15 -18.29 13.61
C GLN A 59 8.62 -18.41 13.75
N THR A 60 8.00 -17.56 14.56
CA THR A 60 6.54 -17.53 14.76
C THR A 60 5.85 -17.09 13.48
N PHE A 61 6.37 -16.06 12.81
CA PHE A 61 5.86 -15.60 11.53
C PHE A 61 5.80 -16.75 10.52
N TRP A 62 6.90 -17.49 10.33
CA TRP A 62 6.94 -18.61 9.39
C TRP A 62 5.97 -19.73 9.75
N LYS A 63 5.84 -20.04 11.05
CA LYS A 63 4.88 -21.06 11.51
C LYS A 63 3.44 -20.66 11.17
N VAL A 64 3.06 -19.40 11.42
CA VAL A 64 1.71 -18.89 11.11
C VAL A 64 1.48 -18.83 9.60
N PHE A 65 2.48 -18.40 8.84
CA PHE A 65 2.43 -18.35 7.38
C PHE A 65 2.09 -19.72 6.78
N TRP A 66 2.81 -20.77 7.19
CA TRP A 66 2.55 -22.15 6.72
C TRP A 66 1.24 -22.76 7.20
N ASN A 67 0.67 -22.27 8.30
CA ASN A 67 -0.66 -22.71 8.73
C ASN A 67 -1.78 -22.09 7.88
N THR A 68 -1.50 -20.98 7.18
CA THR A 68 -2.51 -20.19 6.46
C THR A 68 -2.60 -20.55 4.97
N ILE A 69 -1.50 -20.99 4.37
CA ILE A 69 -1.45 -21.50 2.98
C ILE A 69 -1.78 -22.99 2.97
#